data_AF-L1IVS1-F1
#
_entry.id   AF-L1IVS1-F1
#
_cell.length_a   1.000
_cell.length_b   1.000
_cell.length_c   1.000
_cell.angle_alpha   90.00
_cell.angle_beta   90.00
_cell.angle_gamma   90.00
#
_symmetry.space_group_name_H-M   'P 1'
#
loop_
_entity.id
_entity.type
_entity.pdbx_description
1 polymer ?
#
loop_
_entity_poly.entity_id
_entity_poly.type
_entity_poly.pdbx_seq_one_letter_code
_entity_poly.pdbx_strand_id
1 'polypeptide(L)'
;MSELNRLISDVYQRQLTELDKAEQAGMKAEEQEAKFGLSSDDLVAMGTFLTQFGKFLSKTGQNLACIKVLKQLVGVQEKFPKKSLELSSAAYKVANQCWKIGYHQEALEFAKRSMQVSQELLGHDSVQVADAFQLLSLVHFGLNDLPEAEKYMLMALKLREQLQGREHAQVAEVLLHLGAIALRKGNADDAREYQLRANRLMGARSRRMTKSKHEDDKTG
;
A
#
# COMPACT_ATOMS: atom_id res chain seq x y z
N MET A 1 -7.89 12.04 25.74
CA MET A 1 -7.39 11.51 24.44
C MET A 1 -8.30 10.41 23.88
N SER A 2 -8.75 9.42 24.68
CA SER A 2 -9.70 8.38 24.21
C SER A 2 -11.08 8.95 23.82
N GLU A 3 -11.61 9.91 24.58
CA GLU A 3 -12.93 10.50 24.31
C GLU A 3 -12.92 11.42 23.10
N LEU A 4 -11.89 12.25 22.90
CA LEU A 4 -11.77 13.07 21.70
C LEU A 4 -11.67 12.20 20.44
N ASN A 5 -10.90 11.12 20.49
CA ASN A 5 -10.80 10.14 19.41
C ASN A 5 -12.12 9.41 19.13
N ARG A 6 -12.88 9.08 20.17
CA ARG A 6 -14.20 8.45 20.04
C ARG A 6 -15.22 9.43 19.47
N LEU A 7 -15.27 10.65 19.99
CA LEU A 7 -16.23 11.68 19.57
C LEU A 7 -16.01 12.04 18.09
N ILE A 8 -14.75 12.20 17.69
CA ILE A 8 -14.38 12.47 16.31
C ILE A 8 -14.67 11.26 15.40
N SER A 9 -14.35 10.03 15.82
CA SER A 9 -14.72 8.81 15.08
C SER A 9 -16.23 8.64 14.95
N ASP A 10 -17.01 8.98 15.97
CA ASP A 10 -18.48 8.84 15.98
C ASP A 10 -19.14 9.92 15.10
N VAL A 11 -18.63 11.16 15.14
CA VAL A 11 -19.07 12.24 14.25
C VAL A 11 -18.77 11.90 12.79
N TYR A 12 -17.56 11.43 12.48
CA TYR A 12 -17.20 11.04 11.12
C TYR A 12 -17.92 9.77 10.64
N GLN A 13 -18.17 8.79 11.52
CA GLN A 13 -18.98 7.61 11.19
C GLN A 13 -20.42 7.98 10.84
N ARG A 14 -21.03 8.90 11.60
CA ARG A 14 -22.37 9.41 11.29
C ARG A 14 -22.37 10.11 9.94
N GLN A 15 -21.41 11.00 9.68
CA GLN A 15 -21.30 11.71 8.40
C GLN A 15 -21.10 10.77 7.21
N LEU A 16 -20.25 9.74 7.33
CA LEU A 16 -20.06 8.72 6.30
C LEU A 16 -21.35 7.92 6.03
N THR A 17 -22.05 7.50 7.08
CA THR A 17 -23.29 6.71 6.96
C THR A 17 -24.40 7.51 6.29
N GLU A 18 -24.52 8.79 6.62
CA GLU A 18 -25.55 9.65 6.03
C GLU A 18 -25.24 10.01 4.57
N LEU A 19 -23.96 10.14 4.20
CA LEU A 19 -23.54 10.25 2.80
C LEU A 19 -23.91 9.00 1.99
N ASP A 20 -23.66 7.79 2.52
CA ASP A 20 -23.99 6.54 1.82
C ASP A 20 -25.50 6.45 1.53
N LYS A 21 -26.34 6.93 2.45
CA LYS A 21 -27.79 7.02 2.25
C LYS A 21 -28.16 8.06 1.18
N ALA A 22 -27.47 9.19 1.13
CA ALA A 22 -27.71 10.23 0.14
C ALA A 22 -27.37 9.78 -1.29
N GLU A 23 -26.30 9.02 -1.43
CA GLU A 23 -25.88 8.43 -2.69
C GLU A 23 -26.85 7.34 -3.17
N GLN A 24 -27.32 6.47 -2.26
CA GLN A 24 -28.39 5.52 -2.55
C GLN A 24 -29.69 6.20 -2.97
N ALA A 25 -29.95 7.40 -2.48
CA ALA A 25 -31.09 8.23 -2.89
C ALA A 25 -30.87 8.96 -4.22
N GLY A 26 -29.71 8.82 -4.87
CA GLY A 26 -29.40 9.44 -6.16
C GLY A 26 -29.16 10.96 -6.08
N MET A 27 -28.85 11.48 -4.89
CA MET A 27 -28.65 12.92 -4.68
C MET A 27 -27.41 13.42 -5.42
N LYS A 28 -27.52 14.57 -6.09
CA LYS A 28 -26.38 15.23 -6.75
C LYS A 28 -25.39 15.77 -5.70
N ALA A 29 -24.12 15.92 -6.08
CA ALA A 29 -23.06 16.40 -5.18
C ALA A 29 -23.42 17.72 -4.47
N GLU A 30 -24.06 18.66 -5.18
CA GLU A 30 -24.51 19.94 -4.64
C GLU A 30 -25.62 19.78 -3.58
N GLU A 31 -26.50 18.77 -3.74
CA GLU A 31 -27.55 18.47 -2.77
C GLU A 31 -26.99 17.73 -1.54
N GLN A 32 -25.93 16.93 -1.72
CA GLN A 32 -25.21 16.30 -0.61
C GLN A 32 -24.47 17.37 0.22
N GLU A 33 -23.79 18.31 -0.45
CA GLU A 33 -23.10 19.43 0.19
C GLU A 33 -24.09 20.34 0.94
N ALA A 34 -25.24 20.66 0.35
CA ALA A 34 -26.29 21.45 0.99
C ALA A 34 -27.00 20.74 2.15
N LYS A 35 -27.22 19.42 2.05
CA LYS A 35 -27.96 18.64 3.07
C LYS A 35 -27.09 18.21 4.24
N PHE A 36 -25.79 17.97 4.01
CA PHE A 36 -24.88 17.43 5.03
C PHE A 36 -23.76 18.39 5.44
N GLY A 37 -23.64 19.54 4.78
CA GLY A 37 -22.67 20.59 5.14
C GLY A 37 -21.21 20.15 4.99
N LEU A 38 -20.94 19.16 4.13
CA LEU A 38 -19.60 18.64 3.87
C LEU A 38 -19.04 19.34 2.65
N SER A 39 -18.40 20.47 2.88
CA SER A 39 -17.67 21.16 1.82
C SER A 39 -16.51 20.27 1.32
N SER A 40 -15.99 20.58 0.13
CA SER A 40 -14.73 19.99 -0.34
C SER A 40 -13.61 20.13 0.70
N ASP A 41 -13.61 21.21 1.49
CA ASP A 41 -12.62 21.46 2.54
C ASP A 41 -12.79 20.51 3.73
N ASP A 42 -14.03 20.16 4.09
CA ASP A 42 -14.31 19.20 5.18
C ASP A 42 -13.85 17.79 4.82
N LEU A 43 -14.04 17.37 3.57
CA LEU A 43 -13.55 16.07 3.09
C LEU A 43 -12.02 16.01 3.07
N VAL A 44 -11.35 17.11 2.69
CA VAL A 44 -9.89 17.23 2.72
C VAL A 44 -9.36 17.22 4.16
N ALA A 45 -9.99 17.97 5.06
CA ALA A 45 -9.63 17.99 6.49
C ALA A 45 -9.79 16.59 7.11
N MET A 46 -10.90 15.90 6.80
CA MET A 46 -11.16 14.53 7.25
C MET A 46 -10.12 13.54 6.69
N GLY A 47 -9.82 13.61 5.39
CA GLY A 47 -8.78 12.78 4.77
C GLY A 47 -7.40 12.98 5.42
N THR A 48 -7.05 14.22 5.74
CA THR A 48 -5.80 14.57 6.43
C THR A 48 -5.76 14.00 7.84
N PHE A 49 -6.83 14.17 8.61
CA PHE A 49 -6.95 13.64 9.96
C PHE A 49 -6.82 12.11 9.99
N LEU A 50 -7.62 11.40 9.17
CA LEU A 50 -7.61 9.93 9.10
C LEU A 50 -6.24 9.40 8.68
N THR A 51 -5.52 10.13 7.81
CA THR A 51 -4.15 9.78 7.42
C THR A 51 -3.19 9.85 8.61
N GLN A 52 -3.23 10.93 9.40
CA GLN A 52 -2.36 11.08 10.57
C GLN A 52 -2.72 10.07 11.67
N PHE A 53 -4.02 9.84 11.89
CA PHE A 53 -4.49 8.89 12.89
C PHE A 53 -4.15 7.45 12.52
N GLY A 54 -4.31 7.05 11.26
CA GLY A 54 -3.87 5.75 10.76
C GLY A 54 -2.37 5.51 10.96
N LYS A 55 -1.53 6.52 10.74
CA LYS A 55 -0.08 6.47 11.02
C LYS A 55 0.19 6.27 12.53
N PHE A 56 -0.52 6.98 13.39
CA PHE A 56 -0.40 6.82 14.84
C PHE A 56 -0.76 5.40 15.28
N LEU A 57 -1.91 4.88 14.84
CA LEU A 57 -2.37 3.53 15.18
C LEU A 57 -1.43 2.43 14.69
N SER A 58 -0.85 2.61 13.49
CA SER A 58 0.16 1.68 12.98
C SER A 58 1.44 1.68 13.82
N LYS A 59 1.82 2.82 14.41
CA LYS A 59 3.00 2.92 15.29
C LYS A 59 2.74 2.33 16.67
N THR A 60 1.51 2.42 17.16
CA THR A 60 1.11 1.88 18.48
C THR A 60 0.69 0.42 18.44
N GLY A 61 0.77 -0.24 17.26
CA GLY A 61 0.44 -1.66 17.08
C GLY A 61 -1.05 -1.97 17.11
N GLN A 62 -1.92 -0.96 17.07
CA GLN A 62 -3.38 -1.13 17.08
C GLN A 62 -3.90 -1.49 15.69
N ASN A 63 -3.56 -2.68 15.21
CA ASN A 63 -3.76 -3.09 13.81
C ASN A 63 -5.23 -3.06 13.36
N LEU A 64 -6.17 -3.57 14.17
CA LEU A 64 -7.59 -3.58 13.83
C LEU A 64 -8.19 -2.16 13.75
N ALA A 65 -7.84 -1.30 14.71
CA ALA A 65 -8.25 0.10 14.69
C ALA A 65 -7.64 0.83 13.49
N CYS A 66 -6.37 0.55 13.17
CA CYS A 66 -5.67 1.11 12.02
C CYS A 66 -6.40 0.73 10.72
N ILE A 67 -6.77 -0.54 10.53
CA ILE A 67 -7.53 -1.00 9.37
C ILE A 67 -8.87 -0.28 9.28
N LYS A 68 -9.60 -0.16 10.39
CA LYS A 68 -10.89 0.55 10.42
C LYS A 68 -10.76 2.00 9.93
N VAL A 69 -9.76 2.73 10.44
CA VAL A 69 -9.49 4.13 10.06
C VAL A 69 -9.03 4.25 8.61
N LEU A 70 -8.19 3.34 8.14
CA LEU A 70 -7.72 3.35 6.75
C LEU A 70 -8.84 2.99 5.76
N LYS A 71 -9.79 2.11 6.13
CA LYS A 71 -10.99 1.83 5.33
C LYS A 71 -11.91 3.05 5.24
N GLN A 72 -12.10 3.76 6.34
CA GLN A 72 -12.82 5.05 6.34
C GLN A 72 -12.14 6.06 5.42
N LEU A 73 -10.79 6.14 5.46
CA LEU A 73 -10.03 7.01 4.57
C LEU A 73 -10.26 6.65 3.09
N VAL A 74 -10.27 5.35 2.74
CA VAL A 74 -10.61 4.91 1.38
C VAL A 74 -12.01 5.38 1.02
N GLY A 75 -13.02 5.15 1.87
CA GLY A 75 -14.39 5.58 1.61
C GLY A 75 -14.53 7.09 1.42
N VAL A 76 -13.78 7.91 2.18
CA VAL A 76 -13.73 9.37 1.97
C VAL A 76 -13.07 9.71 0.63
N GLN A 77 -11.97 9.04 0.29
CA GLN A 77 -11.23 9.27 -0.95
C GLN A 77 -12.01 8.83 -2.20
N GLU A 78 -12.85 7.81 -2.11
CA GLU A 78 -13.72 7.34 -3.21
C GLU A 78 -14.85 8.31 -3.53
N LYS A 79 -15.23 9.18 -2.58
CA LYS A 79 -16.26 10.20 -2.77
C LYS A 79 -15.76 11.42 -3.54
N PHE A 80 -14.45 11.57 -3.73
CA PHE A 80 -13.93 12.65 -4.57
C PHE A 80 -14.20 12.34 -6.05
N PRO A 81 -14.77 13.30 -6.82
CA PRO A 81 -15.08 13.09 -8.24
C PRO A 81 -13.87 12.70 -9.10
N LYS A 82 -12.68 13.14 -8.68
CA LYS A 82 -11.41 12.77 -9.30
C LYS A 82 -10.66 11.82 -8.38
N LYS A 83 -10.42 10.61 -8.88
CA LYS A 83 -9.52 9.66 -8.23
C LYS A 83 -8.15 10.31 -8.01
N SER A 84 -7.57 10.00 -6.85
CA SER A 84 -6.37 10.64 -6.33
C SER A 84 -5.28 9.60 -6.04
N LEU A 85 -4.02 10.05 -5.97
CA LEU A 85 -2.93 9.16 -5.53
C LEU A 85 -3.07 8.78 -4.05
N GLU A 86 -3.75 9.63 -3.28
CA GLU A 86 -4.13 9.41 -1.90
C GLU A 86 -5.07 8.20 -1.77
N LEU A 87 -6.03 8.03 -2.69
CA LEU A 87 -6.90 6.84 -2.74
C LEU A 87 -6.07 5.56 -2.93
N SER A 88 -5.17 5.53 -3.92
CA SER A 88 -4.29 4.38 -4.14
C SER A 88 -3.43 4.08 -2.92
N SER A 89 -2.82 5.12 -2.32
CA SER A 89 -1.98 4.98 -1.14
C SER A 89 -2.76 4.47 0.08
N ALA A 90 -3.99 4.94 0.27
CA ALA A 90 -4.86 4.50 1.35
C ALA A 90 -5.25 3.02 1.17
N ALA A 91 -5.68 2.63 -0.04
CA ALA A 91 -6.00 1.25 -0.35
C ALA A 91 -4.79 0.32 -0.16
N TYR A 92 -3.59 0.72 -0.61
CA TYR A 92 -2.35 -0.03 -0.38
C TYR A 92 -2.08 -0.25 1.11
N LYS A 93 -2.25 0.80 1.93
CA LYS A 93 -2.04 0.72 3.38
C LYS A 93 -3.06 -0.22 4.04
N VAL A 94 -4.34 -0.17 3.66
CA VAL A 94 -5.34 -1.13 4.15
C VAL A 94 -4.90 -2.55 3.83
N ALA A 95 -4.58 -2.81 2.57
CA ALA A 95 -4.19 -4.13 2.10
C ALA A 95 -2.96 -4.68 2.83
N ASN A 96 -1.92 -3.84 3.02
CA ASN A 96 -0.71 -4.23 3.73
C ASN A 96 -0.99 -4.55 5.21
N GLN A 97 -1.85 -3.76 5.88
CA GLN A 97 -2.22 -4.04 7.25
C GLN A 97 -3.08 -5.32 7.38
N CYS A 98 -4.04 -5.52 6.48
CA CYS A 98 -4.83 -6.76 6.43
C CYS A 98 -3.93 -7.99 6.21
N TRP A 99 -2.97 -7.91 5.28
CA TRP A 99 -2.02 -8.98 5.02
C TRP A 99 -1.20 -9.32 6.27
N LYS A 100 -0.67 -8.32 6.98
CA LYS A 100 0.12 -8.52 8.21
C LYS A 100 -0.62 -9.26 9.32
N ILE A 101 -1.95 -9.12 9.39
CA ILE A 101 -2.78 -9.81 10.40
C ILE A 101 -3.44 -11.08 9.87
N GLY A 102 -3.14 -11.51 8.64
CA GLY A 102 -3.65 -12.73 8.03
C GLY A 102 -5.02 -12.60 7.35
N TYR A 103 -5.56 -11.39 7.20
CA TYR A 103 -6.85 -11.13 6.55
C TYR A 103 -6.65 -11.08 5.03
N HIS A 104 -6.34 -12.22 4.44
CA HIS A 104 -5.86 -12.31 3.06
C HIS A 104 -6.91 -11.92 2.03
N GLN A 105 -8.20 -12.18 2.26
CA GLN A 105 -9.25 -11.81 1.31
C GLN A 105 -9.48 -10.31 1.25
N GLU A 106 -9.60 -9.63 2.40
CA GLU A 106 -9.66 -8.17 2.39
C GLU A 106 -8.36 -7.57 1.86
N ALA A 107 -7.20 -8.16 2.16
CA ALA A 107 -5.95 -7.68 1.59
C ALA A 107 -5.95 -7.74 0.05
N LEU A 108 -6.51 -8.80 -0.53
CA LEU A 108 -6.60 -8.97 -1.98
C LEU A 108 -7.47 -7.89 -2.63
N GLU A 109 -8.64 -7.61 -2.05
CA GLU A 109 -9.56 -6.58 -2.54
C GLU A 109 -8.90 -5.20 -2.59
N PHE A 110 -8.32 -4.76 -1.47
CA PHE A 110 -7.69 -3.45 -1.38
C PHE A 110 -6.38 -3.36 -2.18
N ALA A 111 -5.63 -4.46 -2.34
CA ALA A 111 -4.44 -4.48 -3.19
C ALA A 111 -4.80 -4.34 -4.68
N LYS A 112 -5.86 -5.02 -5.15
CA LYS A 112 -6.39 -4.84 -6.50
C LYS A 112 -6.89 -3.42 -6.72
N ARG A 113 -7.56 -2.84 -5.72
CA ARG A 113 -8.03 -1.45 -5.78
C ARG A 113 -6.89 -0.46 -5.91
N SER A 114 -5.83 -0.60 -5.10
CA SER A 114 -4.63 0.23 -5.19
C SER A 114 -3.94 0.10 -6.56
N MET A 115 -3.82 -1.13 -7.09
CA MET A 115 -3.26 -1.38 -8.42
C MET A 115 -4.08 -0.66 -9.50
N GLN A 116 -5.40 -0.83 -9.51
CA GLN A 116 -6.28 -0.22 -10.50
C GLN A 116 -6.16 1.31 -10.49
N VAL A 117 -6.26 1.94 -9.32
CA VAL A 117 -6.17 3.40 -9.21
C VAL A 117 -4.78 3.90 -9.63
N SER A 118 -3.71 3.16 -9.29
CA SER A 118 -2.36 3.52 -9.72
C SER A 118 -2.19 3.45 -11.24
N GLN A 119 -2.73 2.40 -11.87
CA GLN A 119 -2.67 2.26 -13.33
C GLN A 119 -3.47 3.34 -14.04
N GLU A 120 -4.65 3.68 -13.54
CA GLU A 120 -5.50 4.72 -14.12
C GLU A 120 -4.85 6.12 -14.04
N LEU A 121 -4.11 6.42 -12.95
CA LEU A 121 -3.55 7.76 -12.72
C LEU A 121 -2.10 7.92 -13.21
N LEU A 122 -1.30 6.87 -13.15
CA LEU A 122 0.15 6.90 -13.42
C LEU A 122 0.56 6.06 -14.63
N GLY A 123 -0.38 5.31 -15.21
CA GLY A 123 -0.08 4.30 -16.22
C GLY A 123 0.50 3.02 -15.62
N HIS A 124 0.81 2.07 -16.50
CA HIS A 124 1.28 0.73 -16.10
C HIS A 124 2.72 0.70 -15.58
N ASP A 125 3.54 1.68 -15.95
CA ASP A 125 4.97 1.74 -15.64
C ASP A 125 5.26 2.73 -14.51
N SER A 126 4.76 2.42 -13.31
CA SER A 126 5.00 3.24 -12.12
C SER A 126 5.45 2.42 -10.92
N VAL A 127 6.14 3.08 -9.99
CA VAL A 127 6.61 2.46 -8.75
C VAL A 127 5.43 1.98 -7.90
N GLN A 128 4.31 2.70 -7.93
CA GLN A 128 3.08 2.37 -7.22
C GLN A 128 2.42 1.11 -7.77
N VAL A 129 2.47 0.89 -9.10
CA VAL A 129 2.02 -0.37 -9.70
C VAL A 129 2.94 -1.52 -9.29
N ALA A 130 4.26 -1.29 -9.21
CA ALA A 130 5.19 -2.29 -8.69
C ALA A 130 4.94 -2.64 -7.21
N ASP A 131 4.68 -1.64 -6.36
CA ASP A 131 4.28 -1.83 -4.96
C ASP A 131 3.01 -2.69 -4.86
N ALA A 132 1.99 -2.38 -5.67
CA ALA A 132 0.73 -3.12 -5.68
C ALA A 132 0.92 -4.57 -6.15
N PHE A 133 1.76 -4.82 -7.16
CA PHE A 133 2.12 -6.18 -7.57
C PHE A 133 2.84 -6.97 -6.48
N GLN A 134 3.80 -6.35 -5.76
CA GLN A 134 4.44 -7.01 -4.62
C GLN A 134 3.41 -7.41 -3.56
N LEU A 135 2.49 -6.52 -3.23
CA LEU A 135 1.47 -6.79 -2.22
C LEU A 135 0.49 -7.89 -2.67
N LEU A 136 0.03 -7.86 -3.92
CA LEU A 136 -0.80 -8.93 -4.49
C LEU A 136 -0.08 -10.28 -4.41
N SER A 137 1.20 -10.33 -4.76
CA SER A 137 1.99 -11.54 -4.63
C SER A 137 2.07 -12.06 -3.19
N LEU A 138 2.35 -11.19 -2.22
CA LEU A 138 2.40 -11.55 -0.80
C LEU A 138 1.04 -12.08 -0.28
N VAL A 139 -0.06 -11.54 -0.79
CA VAL A 139 -1.41 -12.00 -0.48
C VAL A 139 -1.67 -13.39 -1.07
N HIS A 140 -1.36 -13.60 -2.36
CA HIS A 140 -1.48 -14.92 -2.99
C HIS A 140 -0.57 -15.96 -2.33
N PHE A 141 0.64 -15.58 -1.91
CA PHE A 141 1.53 -16.46 -1.15
C PHE A 141 0.92 -16.89 0.19
N GLY A 142 0.28 -15.95 0.91
CA GLY A 142 -0.46 -16.25 2.15
C GLY A 142 -1.67 -17.17 1.92
N LEU A 143 -2.34 -17.04 0.77
CA LEU A 143 -3.42 -17.92 0.31
C LEU A 143 -2.92 -19.27 -0.24
N ASN A 144 -1.61 -19.50 -0.27
CA ASN A 144 -0.97 -20.67 -0.88
C ASN A 144 -1.23 -20.82 -2.40
N ASP A 145 -1.59 -19.74 -3.07
CA ASP A 145 -1.70 -19.65 -4.53
C ASP A 145 -0.36 -19.25 -5.13
N LEU A 146 0.57 -20.21 -5.14
CA LEU A 146 1.95 -19.98 -5.55
C LEU A 146 2.11 -19.54 -7.01
N PRO A 147 1.32 -20.04 -7.98
CA PRO A 147 1.40 -19.57 -9.37
C PRO A 147 1.09 -18.08 -9.52
N GLU A 148 0.01 -17.58 -8.93
CA GLU A 148 -0.30 -16.14 -8.99
C GLU A 148 0.67 -15.32 -8.14
N ALA A 149 1.13 -15.84 -7.00
CA ALA A 149 2.16 -15.18 -6.20
C ALA A 149 3.44 -14.93 -7.01
N GLU A 150 3.92 -15.95 -7.73
CA GLU A 150 5.11 -15.86 -8.58
C GLU A 150 4.91 -14.87 -9.72
N LYS A 151 3.79 -14.98 -10.44
CA LYS A 151 3.44 -14.10 -11.56
C LYS A 151 3.48 -12.62 -11.15
N TYR A 152 2.80 -12.25 -10.06
CA TYR A 152 2.80 -10.87 -9.60
C TYR A 152 4.19 -10.41 -9.12
N MET A 153 4.96 -11.27 -8.45
CA MET A 153 6.30 -10.90 -8.00
C MET A 153 7.28 -10.73 -9.18
N LEU A 154 7.15 -11.51 -10.25
CA LEU A 154 7.91 -11.34 -11.49
C LEU A 154 7.53 -10.03 -12.21
N MET A 155 6.25 -9.66 -12.24
CA MET A 155 5.81 -8.37 -12.77
C MET A 155 6.38 -7.21 -11.94
N ALA A 156 6.39 -7.32 -10.61
CA ALA A 156 7.04 -6.36 -9.74
C ALA A 156 8.56 -6.27 -10.00
N LEU A 157 9.24 -7.41 -10.15
CA LEU A 157 10.68 -7.46 -10.44
C LEU A 157 11.01 -6.70 -11.73
N LYS A 158 10.25 -6.98 -12.80
CA LYS A 158 10.43 -6.33 -14.09
C LYS A 158 10.29 -4.81 -13.98
N LEU A 159 9.22 -4.33 -13.34
CA LEU A 159 9.02 -2.88 -13.17
C LEU A 159 10.09 -2.24 -12.29
N ARG A 160 10.50 -2.90 -11.20
CA ARG A 160 11.57 -2.38 -10.32
C ARG A 160 12.89 -2.25 -11.04
N GLU A 161 13.26 -3.24 -11.84
CA GLU A 161 14.48 -3.18 -12.65
C GLU A 161 14.42 -2.10 -13.72
N GLN A 162 13.27 -1.93 -14.38
CA GLN A 162 13.07 -0.90 -15.41
C GLN A 162 13.11 0.52 -14.83
N LEU A 163 12.42 0.74 -13.71
CA LEU A 163 12.22 2.07 -13.14
C LEU A 163 13.36 2.54 -12.24
N GLN A 164 13.99 1.62 -11.50
CA GLN A 164 14.97 1.95 -10.46
C GLN A 164 16.37 1.40 -10.77
N GLY A 165 16.49 0.57 -11.81
CA GLY A 165 17.73 -0.09 -12.19
C GLY A 165 17.92 -1.44 -11.50
N ARG A 166 18.65 -2.33 -12.17
CA ARG A 166 18.88 -3.73 -11.75
C ARG A 166 19.66 -3.88 -10.44
N GLU A 167 20.35 -2.83 -10.01
CA GLU A 167 21.16 -2.82 -8.78
C GLU A 167 20.45 -2.18 -7.58
N HIS A 168 19.20 -1.74 -7.75
CA HIS A 168 18.48 -1.05 -6.70
C HIS A 168 18.16 -1.97 -5.51
N ALA A 169 18.17 -1.42 -4.29
CA ALA A 169 17.92 -2.21 -3.08
C ALA A 169 16.55 -2.92 -3.08
N GLN A 170 15.53 -2.29 -3.66
CA GLN A 170 14.19 -2.88 -3.81
C GLN A 170 14.18 -4.12 -4.72
N VAL A 171 15.11 -4.22 -5.68
CA VAL A 171 15.24 -5.43 -6.52
C VAL A 171 15.69 -6.61 -5.66
N ALA A 172 16.58 -6.39 -4.69
CA ALA A 172 17.00 -7.46 -3.77
C ALA A 172 15.83 -7.98 -2.93
N GLU A 173 14.96 -7.10 -2.43
CA GLU A 173 13.77 -7.49 -1.65
C GLU A 173 12.79 -8.35 -2.48
N VAL A 174 12.49 -7.93 -3.71
CA VAL A 174 11.66 -8.71 -4.64
C VAL A 174 12.24 -10.10 -4.91
N LEU A 175 13.57 -10.18 -5.13
CA LEU A 175 14.26 -11.45 -5.36
C LEU A 175 14.19 -12.38 -4.15
N LEU A 176 14.27 -11.85 -2.93
CA LEU A 176 14.10 -12.67 -1.72
C LEU A 176 12.69 -13.28 -1.63
N HIS A 177 11.65 -12.51 -2.00
CA HIS A 177 10.29 -13.05 -2.06
C HIS A 177 10.12 -14.11 -3.15
N LEU A 178 10.70 -13.92 -4.33
CA LEU A 178 10.74 -14.97 -5.38
C LEU A 178 11.45 -16.23 -4.89
N GLY A 179 12.55 -16.09 -4.13
CA GLY A 179 13.22 -17.22 -3.50
C GLY A 179 12.33 -17.98 -2.53
N ALA A 180 11.57 -17.27 -1.69
CA ALA A 180 10.61 -17.88 -0.77
C ALA A 180 9.46 -18.61 -1.50
N ILE A 181 8.95 -18.02 -2.58
CA ILE A 181 7.93 -18.64 -3.44
C ILE A 181 8.48 -19.92 -4.09
N ALA A 182 9.69 -19.86 -4.66
CA ALA A 182 10.36 -21.00 -5.28
C ALA A 182 10.60 -22.15 -4.30
N LEU A 183 11.07 -21.86 -3.08
CA LEU A 183 11.23 -22.88 -2.03
C LEU A 183 9.90 -23.55 -1.69
N ARG A 184 8.82 -22.77 -1.57
CA ARG A 184 7.49 -23.32 -1.26
C ARG A 184 6.93 -24.18 -2.40
N LYS A 185 7.32 -23.91 -3.65
CA LYS A 185 7.01 -24.75 -4.81
C LYS A 185 7.89 -26.01 -4.91
N GLY A 186 8.96 -26.11 -4.12
CA GLY A 186 9.94 -27.20 -4.19
C GLY A 186 11.09 -26.96 -5.18
N ASN A 187 11.21 -25.76 -5.76
CA ASN A 187 12.24 -25.40 -6.73
C ASN A 187 13.46 -24.82 -6.02
N ALA A 188 14.31 -25.69 -5.47
CA ALA A 188 15.49 -25.27 -4.71
C ALA A 188 16.54 -24.52 -5.56
N ASP A 189 16.68 -24.88 -6.84
CA ASP A 189 17.66 -24.26 -7.74
C ASP A 189 17.29 -22.81 -8.07
N ASP A 190 16.03 -22.56 -8.47
CA ASP A 190 15.52 -21.20 -8.71
C ASP A 190 15.66 -20.34 -7.45
N ALA A 191 15.28 -20.89 -6.29
CA ALA A 191 15.40 -20.19 -5.01
C ALA A 191 16.84 -19.77 -4.71
N ARG A 192 17.79 -20.68 -4.94
CA ARG A 192 19.22 -20.42 -4.76
C ARG A 192 19.70 -19.33 -5.71
N GLU A 193 19.27 -19.34 -6.96
CA GLU A 193 19.64 -18.30 -7.93
C GLU A 193 19.14 -16.92 -7.48
N TYR A 194 17.87 -16.82 -7.10
CA TYR A 194 17.29 -15.57 -6.60
C TYR A 194 18.02 -15.06 -5.35
N GLN A 195 18.33 -15.95 -4.41
CA GLN A 195 19.03 -15.58 -3.18
C GLN A 195 20.49 -15.14 -3.44
N LEU A 196 21.20 -15.84 -4.32
CA LEU A 196 22.55 -15.43 -4.74
C LEU A 196 22.54 -14.06 -5.43
N ARG A 197 21.51 -13.77 -6.22
CA ARG A 197 21.36 -12.46 -6.85
C ARG A 197 21.05 -11.38 -5.83
N ALA A 198 20.11 -11.61 -4.92
CA ALA A 198 19.78 -10.67 -3.84
C ALA A 198 21.01 -10.34 -2.96
N ASN A 199 21.77 -11.37 -2.55
CA ASN A 199 22.98 -11.20 -1.74
C ASN A 199 24.07 -10.40 -2.45
N ARG A 200 24.24 -10.59 -3.76
CA ARG A 200 25.18 -9.79 -4.56
C ARG A 200 24.81 -8.31 -4.53
N LEU A 201 23.53 -7.97 -4.66
CA LEU A 201 23.06 -6.59 -4.61
C LEU A 201 23.27 -5.96 -3.23
N MET A 202 22.92 -6.67 -2.17
CA MET A 202 23.12 -6.21 -0.79
C MET A 202 24.61 -6.05 -0.46
N GLY A 203 25.47 -6.99 -0.88
CA GLY A 203 26.91 -6.93 -0.69
C GLY A 203 27.61 -5.83 -1.50
N ALA A 204 27.17 -5.56 -2.73
CA ALA A 204 27.66 -4.43 -3.53
C ALA A 204 27.33 -3.08 -2.89
N ARG A 205 26.12 -2.94 -2.30
CA ARG A 205 25.71 -1.76 -1.55
C ARG A 205 26.58 -1.52 -0.32
N SER A 206 26.85 -2.57 0.47
CA SER A 206 27.71 -2.48 1.65
C SER A 206 29.10 -1.96 1.31
N ARG A 207 29.69 -2.43 0.19
CA ARG A 207 31.03 -2.01 -0.27
C ARG A 207 31.09 -0.56 -0.79
N ARG A 208 30.00 -0.03 -1.37
CA ARG A 208 29.95 1.39 -1.78
C ARG A 208 29.85 2.32 -0.56
N MET A 209 29.04 1.96 0.42
CA MET A 209 28.87 2.75 1.65
C MET A 209 30.15 2.85 2.47
N THR A 210 30.99 1.80 2.48
CA THR A 210 32.29 1.83 3.15
C THR A 210 33.33 2.67 2.40
N LYS A 211 33.27 2.72 1.06
CA LYS A 211 34.19 3.54 0.26
C LYS A 211 33.89 5.04 0.36
N SER A 212 32.61 5.43 0.27
CA SER A 212 32.22 6.85 0.42
C SER A 212 32.61 7.43 1.79
N LYS A 213 32.41 6.69 2.88
CA LYS A 213 32.87 7.13 4.21
C LYS A 213 34.39 7.33 4.32
N HIS A 214 35.19 6.58 3.56
CA HIS A 214 36.65 6.72 3.56
C HIS A 214 37.16 7.83 2.63
N GLU A 215 36.34 8.31 1.70
CA GLU A 215 36.67 9.45 0.85
C GLU A 215 36.31 10.77 1.53
N ASP A 216 35.18 10.83 2.25
CA ASP A 216 34.77 12.01 3.02
C ASP A 216 35.74 12.32 4.19
N ASP A 217 36.30 11.30 4.86
CA ASP A 217 37.30 11.44 5.93
C ASP A 217 38.68 11.90 5.44
N LYS A 218 38.95 11.92 4.13
CA LYS A 218 40.24 12.35 3.56
C LYS A 218 40.21 13.78 3.02
N THR A 219 39.05 14.44 3.04
CA THR A 219 38.85 15.79 2.48
C THR A 219 38.47 16.85 3.52
N GLY A 220 38.48 16.51 4.82
CA GLY A 220 38.32 17.46 5.94
C GLY A 220 39.62 17.66 6.70
#